data_AF-A0A5C7UKJ3-F1
#
_entry.id   AF-A0A5C7UKJ3-F1
#
_cell.length_a   1.000
_cell.length_b   1.000
_cell.length_c   1.000
_cell.angle_alpha   90.00
_cell.angle_beta   90.00
_cell.angle_gamma   90.00
#
_symmetry.space_group_name_H-M   'P 1'
#
loop_
_entity.id
_entity.type
_entity.pdbx_description
1 polymer ?
#
loop_
_entity_poly.entity_id
_entity_poly.type
_entity_poly.pdbx_seq_one_letter_code
_entity_poly.pdbx_strand_id
1 'polypeptide(L)'
;MSARAVDAVSALLAAALLAALLGLSVWLWQGGQRALLLAPAIGELADCLELAPAQTPLEPACSGERGSAAQRIEATLGPLGPRRSADGHFELGYTLVVPLLNLFEPQGAGWAIDQQAVQRIVRTVRDVQRPVVLYLFSTHFSEQAPIEPVLAQDPANLAHTPQGPLPVDQFMGWPLYPWSIARTDNAITQRREQAIGALVQGVCALPAAARQRIVGLNLLGEVHHLYPDFEAGMGHDRPYVLTDYADASRRGFRAFLRQRFGHVAALNAYLGSDFASFDAVDPPSRDIRREPLQHFWQHLDDAAAGTLAISGWAHDAALPAGATPWVRVYLDGLPVARVPAHFVRQDVGQALPQLGTD
;
A
#
# COMPACT_ATOMS: atom_id res chain seq x y z
N MET A 1 -49.05 56.24 7.24
CA MET A 1 -48.22 55.66 6.15
C MET A 1 -49.15 54.89 5.24
N SER A 2 -49.09 55.11 3.92
CA SER A 2 -49.97 54.39 2.98
C SER A 2 -49.53 52.92 2.88
N ALA A 3 -50.47 52.00 2.65
CA ALA A 3 -50.20 50.57 2.51
C ALA A 3 -49.05 50.29 1.52
N ARG A 4 -48.98 51.06 0.43
CA ARG A 4 -47.92 51.00 -0.59
C ARG A 4 -46.51 51.26 -0.05
N ALA A 5 -46.35 52.11 0.97
CA ALA A 5 -45.06 52.38 1.59
C ALA A 5 -44.59 51.21 2.47
N VAL A 6 -45.52 50.53 3.12
CA VAL A 6 -45.23 49.33 3.93
C VAL A 6 -44.87 48.14 3.03
N ASP A 7 -45.58 47.99 1.90
CA ASP A 7 -45.29 46.95 0.90
C ASP A 7 -43.90 47.15 0.27
N ALA A 8 -43.53 48.38 -0.06
CA ALA A 8 -42.23 48.71 -0.65
C ALA A 8 -41.06 48.43 0.32
N VAL A 9 -41.22 48.80 1.59
CA VAL A 9 -40.21 48.50 2.64
C VAL A 9 -40.10 46.99 2.89
N SER A 10 -41.22 46.28 2.89
CA SER A 10 -41.24 44.82 3.06
C SER A 10 -40.58 44.09 1.88
N ALA A 11 -40.82 44.55 0.64
CA ALA A 11 -40.17 44.01 -0.55
C ALA A 11 -38.64 44.25 -0.55
N LEU A 12 -38.20 45.44 -0.13
CA LEU A 12 -36.77 45.77 0.01
C LEU A 12 -36.08 44.91 1.08
N LEU A 13 -36.73 44.72 2.23
CA LEU A 13 -36.22 43.85 3.29
C LEU A 13 -36.14 42.39 2.83
N ALA A 14 -37.17 41.89 2.15
CA ALA A 14 -37.17 40.53 1.60
C ALA A 14 -36.05 40.32 0.56
N ALA A 15 -35.83 41.30 -0.33
CA ALA A 15 -34.75 41.25 -1.32
C ALA A 15 -33.37 41.28 -0.66
N ALA A 16 -33.17 42.11 0.37
CA ALA A 16 -31.91 42.17 1.12
C ALA A 16 -31.62 40.86 1.88
N LEU A 17 -32.66 40.26 2.49
CA LEU A 17 -32.54 38.97 3.18
C LEU A 17 -32.21 37.84 2.21
N LEU A 18 -32.85 37.82 1.04
CA LEU A 18 -32.57 36.83 0.00
C LEU A 18 -31.14 36.97 -0.52
N ALA A 19 -30.66 38.20 -0.77
CA ALA A 19 -29.29 38.44 -1.19
C ALA A 19 -28.27 38.01 -0.11
N ALA A 20 -28.55 38.25 1.17
CA ALA A 20 -27.70 37.81 2.27
C ALA A 20 -27.67 36.27 2.40
N LEU A 21 -28.82 35.59 2.26
CA LEU A 21 -28.90 34.13 2.27
C LEU A 21 -28.19 33.51 1.07
N LEU A 22 -28.33 34.10 -0.13
CA LEU A 22 -27.59 33.67 -1.31
C LEU A 22 -26.08 33.87 -1.12
N GLY A 23 -25.64 35.02 -0.60
CA GLY A 23 -24.24 35.27 -0.27
C GLY A 23 -23.68 34.29 0.77
N LEU A 24 -24.44 34.00 1.83
CA LEU A 24 -24.06 33.00 2.85
C LEU A 24 -24.01 31.59 2.24
N SER A 25 -24.97 31.24 1.38
CA SER A 25 -25.00 29.93 0.73
C SER A 25 -23.81 29.73 -0.21
N VAL A 26 -23.46 30.73 -1.03
CA VAL A 26 -22.27 30.71 -1.88
C VAL A 26 -21.00 30.67 -1.04
N TRP A 27 -20.93 31.43 0.05
CA TRP A 27 -19.79 31.41 0.97
C TRP A 27 -19.63 30.08 1.70
N LEU A 28 -20.72 29.43 2.10
CA LEU A 28 -20.69 28.09 2.70
C LEU A 28 -20.31 27.02 1.66
N TRP A 29 -20.80 27.16 0.42
CA TRP A 29 -20.51 26.23 -0.67
C TRP A 29 -19.05 26.35 -1.13
N GLN A 30 -18.53 27.57 -1.26
CA GLN A 30 -17.12 27.84 -1.60
C GLN A 30 -16.18 27.61 -0.40
N GLY A 31 -16.60 27.96 0.80
CA GLY A 31 -15.83 27.76 2.04
C GLY A 31 -15.71 26.27 2.43
N GLY A 32 -16.59 25.42 1.92
CA GLY A 32 -16.51 23.97 2.05
C GLY A 32 -15.57 23.29 1.04
N GLN A 33 -15.24 23.93 -0.08
CA GLN A 33 -14.35 23.34 -1.09
C GLN A 33 -12.89 23.60 -0.70
N ARG A 34 -12.28 22.63 -0.02
CA ARG A 34 -10.83 22.58 0.12
C ARG A 34 -10.20 22.31 -1.25
N ALA A 35 -9.10 23.01 -1.54
CA ALA A 35 -8.31 22.74 -2.74
C ALA A 35 -7.90 21.26 -2.76
N LEU A 36 -8.02 20.62 -3.93
CA LEU A 36 -7.49 19.28 -4.14
C LEU A 36 -5.96 19.37 -4.10
N LEU A 37 -5.37 18.63 -3.16
CA LEU A 37 -3.92 18.50 -3.08
C LEU A 37 -3.44 17.49 -4.13
N LEU A 38 -2.54 17.92 -5.00
CA LEU A 38 -1.74 17.06 -5.87
C LEU A 38 -0.35 16.94 -5.26
N ALA A 39 0.02 15.75 -4.80
CA ALA A 39 1.30 15.50 -4.12
C ALA A 39 2.06 14.34 -4.78
N PRO A 40 2.61 14.53 -5.99
CA PRO A 40 3.35 13.48 -6.68
C PRO A 40 4.56 13.02 -5.86
N ALA A 41 4.86 11.72 -5.90
CA ALA A 41 6.14 11.20 -5.42
C ALA A 41 7.24 11.63 -6.38
N ILE A 42 8.33 12.17 -5.83
CA ILE A 42 9.48 12.62 -6.62
C ILE A 42 10.57 11.58 -6.48
N GLY A 43 10.92 10.93 -7.60
CA GLY A 43 12.04 10.00 -7.68
C GLY A 43 13.40 10.71 -7.64
N GLU A 44 14.48 9.93 -7.63
CA GLU A 44 15.87 10.43 -7.73
C GLU A 44 16.24 11.48 -6.66
N LEU A 45 15.68 11.35 -5.46
CA LEU A 45 16.06 12.17 -4.30
C LEU A 45 17.02 11.45 -3.34
N ALA A 46 17.18 10.13 -3.47
CA ALA A 46 17.88 9.29 -2.49
C ALA A 46 19.35 9.70 -2.29
N ASP A 47 20.05 10.05 -3.37
CA ASP A 47 21.43 10.54 -3.36
C ASP A 47 21.56 11.89 -2.61
N CYS A 48 20.66 12.83 -2.89
CA CYS A 48 20.63 14.14 -2.24
C CYS A 48 20.26 14.06 -0.75
N LEU A 49 19.50 13.04 -0.36
CA LEU A 49 19.09 12.78 1.02
C LEU A 49 20.10 11.91 1.81
N GLU A 50 21.23 11.50 1.20
CA GLU A 50 22.19 10.53 1.79
C GLU A 50 21.58 9.15 2.12
N LEU A 51 20.57 8.75 1.36
CA LEU A 51 19.94 7.44 1.48
C LEU A 51 20.53 6.42 0.50
N ALA A 52 21.30 6.89 -0.48
CA ALA A 52 22.00 6.07 -1.47
C ALA A 52 23.34 6.71 -1.85
N PRO A 53 24.32 5.93 -2.35
CA PRO A 53 25.58 6.48 -2.86
C PRO A 53 25.34 7.45 -4.03
N ALA A 54 26.06 8.56 -4.05
CA ALA A 54 26.02 9.50 -5.17
C ALA A 54 26.72 8.90 -6.41
N GLN A 55 25.99 8.74 -7.51
CA GLN A 55 26.54 8.22 -8.78
C GLN A 55 27.21 9.31 -9.62
N THR A 56 26.86 10.58 -9.39
CA THR A 56 27.42 11.77 -10.02
C THR A 56 27.78 12.80 -8.93
N PRO A 57 28.63 13.80 -9.23
CA PRO A 57 28.82 14.92 -8.31
C PRO A 57 27.48 15.57 -7.99
N LEU A 58 27.10 15.52 -6.71
CA LEU A 58 25.85 16.11 -6.24
C LEU A 58 25.82 17.62 -6.50
N GLU A 59 24.63 18.13 -6.76
CA GLU A 59 24.39 19.57 -6.82
C GLU A 59 24.84 20.21 -5.49
N PRO A 60 25.42 21.43 -5.50
CA PRO A 60 25.91 22.07 -4.28
C PRO A 60 24.84 22.16 -3.17
N ALA A 61 23.57 22.39 -3.52
CA ALA A 61 22.46 22.44 -2.57
C ALA A 61 22.18 21.10 -1.85
N CYS A 62 22.59 19.98 -2.46
CA CYS A 62 22.50 18.63 -1.89
C CYS A 62 23.73 18.25 -1.05
N SER A 63 24.70 19.13 -0.85
CA SER A 63 25.96 18.78 -0.17
C SER A 63 26.23 19.62 1.08
N GLY A 64 27.15 19.15 1.91
CA GLY A 64 27.58 19.82 3.14
C GLY A 64 26.57 19.77 4.29
N GLU A 65 26.93 20.43 5.40
CA GLU A 65 26.16 20.40 6.66
C GLU A 65 24.74 20.97 6.53
N ARG A 66 24.49 21.82 5.53
CA ARG A 66 23.19 22.45 5.27
C ARG A 66 22.44 21.85 4.08
N GLY A 67 22.94 20.75 3.51
CA GLY A 67 22.38 20.14 2.31
C GLY A 67 20.89 19.78 2.45
N SER A 68 20.11 20.01 1.39
CA SER A 68 18.68 19.68 1.30
C SER A 68 18.28 19.40 -0.16
N ALA A 69 17.22 18.62 -0.36
CA ALA A 69 16.67 18.35 -1.69
C ALA A 69 15.71 19.43 -2.20
N ALA A 70 15.61 20.57 -1.50
CA ALA A 70 14.59 21.56 -1.79
C ALA A 70 14.71 22.18 -3.19
N GLN A 71 15.94 22.46 -3.63
CA GLN A 71 16.18 23.00 -4.97
C GLN A 71 15.76 22.01 -6.06
N ARG A 72 16.11 20.73 -5.91
CA ARG A 72 15.74 19.67 -6.85
C ARG A 72 14.23 19.52 -6.92
N ILE A 73 13.55 19.47 -5.78
CA ILE A 73 12.08 19.39 -5.68
C ILE A 73 11.42 20.59 -6.37
N GLU A 74 11.85 21.83 -6.09
CA GLU A 74 11.25 23.01 -6.72
C GLU A 74 11.54 23.07 -8.22
N ALA A 75 12.71 22.62 -8.68
CA ALA A 75 13.03 22.51 -10.10
C ALA A 75 12.16 21.47 -10.82
N THR A 76 11.83 20.35 -10.17
CA THR A 76 10.92 19.33 -10.70
C THR A 76 9.47 19.81 -10.76
N LEU A 77 9.00 20.51 -9.72
CA LEU A 77 7.60 20.92 -9.59
C LEU A 77 7.27 22.25 -10.28
N GLY A 78 8.26 23.14 -10.44
CA GLY A 78 8.08 24.45 -11.07
C GLY A 78 7.40 24.38 -12.44
N PRO A 79 7.84 23.49 -13.36
CA PRO A 79 7.20 23.29 -14.67
C PRO A 79 5.76 22.79 -14.61
N LEU A 80 5.35 22.11 -13.53
CA LEU A 80 3.97 21.62 -13.36
C LEU A 80 3.00 22.73 -12.94
N GLY A 81 3.51 23.83 -12.39
CA GLY A 81 2.73 25.03 -12.09
C GLY A 81 3.00 25.66 -10.71
N PRO A 82 2.24 26.72 -10.38
CA PRO A 82 2.37 27.41 -9.11
C PRO A 82 1.93 26.51 -7.96
N ARG A 83 2.36 26.85 -6.74
CA ARG A 83 1.93 26.14 -5.52
C ARG A 83 0.40 26.08 -5.39
N ARG A 84 -0.28 27.18 -5.68
CA ARG A 84 -1.75 27.23 -5.71
C ARG A 84 -2.18 27.67 -7.10
N SER A 85 -3.09 26.92 -7.68
CA SER A 85 -3.78 27.28 -8.92
C SER A 85 -4.43 28.67 -8.81
N ALA A 86 -4.56 29.37 -9.94
CA ALA A 86 -5.10 30.73 -9.99
C ALA A 86 -6.57 30.80 -9.55
N ASP A 87 -7.34 29.74 -9.80
CA ASP A 87 -8.73 29.57 -9.36
C ASP A 87 -8.85 29.01 -7.94
N GLY A 88 -7.74 28.59 -7.34
CA GLY A 88 -7.67 28.08 -5.98
C GLY A 88 -8.21 26.65 -5.80
N HIS A 89 -8.54 25.93 -6.88
CA HIS A 89 -9.10 24.57 -6.83
C HIS A 89 -8.05 23.49 -6.56
N PHE A 90 -6.78 23.74 -6.90
CA PHE A 90 -5.65 22.84 -6.71
C PHE A 90 -4.53 23.48 -5.91
N GLU A 91 -3.91 22.68 -5.04
CA GLU A 91 -2.61 22.97 -4.42
C GLU A 91 -1.60 21.90 -4.83
N LEU A 92 -0.42 22.32 -5.31
CA LEU A 92 0.67 21.44 -5.72
C LEU A 92 1.68 21.30 -4.57
N GLY A 93 1.66 20.12 -3.96
CA GLY A 93 2.61 19.64 -2.97
C GLY A 93 3.58 18.61 -3.53
N TYR A 94 4.09 17.76 -2.66
CA TYR A 94 4.95 16.63 -3.02
C TYR A 94 4.86 15.51 -1.99
N THR A 95 5.18 14.30 -2.41
CA THR A 95 5.40 13.17 -1.50
C THR A 95 6.89 12.94 -1.36
N LEU A 96 7.40 13.08 -0.12
CA LEU A 96 8.79 12.81 0.22
C LEU A 96 8.89 11.36 0.67
N VAL A 97 9.55 10.55 -0.15
CA VAL A 97 9.69 9.10 0.03
C VAL A 97 10.93 8.83 0.87
N VAL A 98 10.74 8.18 2.03
CA VAL A 98 11.79 7.94 3.04
C VAL A 98 11.86 6.44 3.33
N PRO A 99 12.85 5.73 2.75
CA PRO A 99 13.11 4.34 3.05
C PRO A 99 13.76 4.24 4.44
N LEU A 100 13.00 3.74 5.40
CA LEU A 100 13.37 3.79 6.82
C LEU A 100 14.67 3.04 7.13
N LEU A 101 14.95 1.96 6.41
CA LEU A 101 16.13 1.13 6.65
C LEU A 101 17.42 1.77 6.12
N ASN A 102 17.34 2.66 5.13
CA ASN A 102 18.49 3.41 4.61
C ASN A 102 18.94 4.51 5.58
N LEU A 103 18.18 4.80 6.63
CA LEU A 103 18.59 5.71 7.70
C LEU A 103 19.56 5.06 8.70
N PHE A 104 19.98 3.81 8.46
CA PHE A 104 20.93 3.11 9.31
C PHE A 104 22.30 3.00 8.67
N GLU A 105 23.32 3.36 9.44
CA GLU A 105 24.72 3.17 9.09
C GLU A 105 25.39 2.17 10.06
N PRO A 106 26.41 1.42 9.60
CA PRO A 106 27.22 0.59 10.47
C PRO A 106 27.97 1.44 11.51
N GLN A 107 27.85 1.08 12.78
CA GLN A 107 28.60 1.71 13.87
C GLN A 107 29.26 0.64 14.74
N GLY A 108 30.56 0.41 14.52
CA GLY A 108 31.29 -0.69 15.16
C GLY A 108 30.68 -2.04 14.79
N ALA A 109 30.26 -2.82 15.80
CA ALA A 109 29.57 -4.09 15.60
C ALA A 109 28.03 -3.95 15.49
N GLY A 110 27.50 -2.72 15.60
CA GLY A 110 26.08 -2.43 15.61
C GLY A 110 25.63 -1.52 14.47
N TRP A 111 24.42 -1.00 14.62
CA TRP A 111 23.76 -0.10 13.68
C TRP A 111 23.24 1.12 14.42
N ALA A 112 23.50 2.30 13.85
CA ALA A 112 23.02 3.57 14.38
C ALA A 112 22.24 4.33 13.31
N ILE A 113 21.42 5.28 13.76
CA ILE A 113 20.75 6.20 12.84
C ILE A 113 21.78 7.17 12.28
N ASP A 114 21.87 7.24 10.95
CA ASP A 114 22.57 8.31 10.25
C ASP A 114 21.84 9.63 10.52
N GLN A 115 22.39 10.40 11.45
CA GLN A 115 21.82 11.68 11.85
C GLN A 115 21.87 12.69 10.70
N GLN A 116 22.87 12.63 9.82
CA GLN A 116 22.97 13.58 8.73
C GLN A 116 21.90 13.32 7.66
N ALA A 117 21.64 12.05 7.32
CA ALA A 117 20.52 11.68 6.44
C ALA A 117 19.17 12.15 7.01
N VAL A 118 18.92 11.92 8.30
CA VAL A 118 17.71 12.44 8.98
C VAL A 118 17.63 13.97 8.88
N GLN A 119 18.73 14.68 9.17
CA GLN A 119 18.73 16.13 9.12
C GLN A 119 18.55 16.68 7.70
N ARG A 120 19.02 16.00 6.65
CA ARG A 120 18.77 16.37 5.24
C ARG A 120 17.29 16.29 4.90
N ILE A 121 16.60 15.24 5.35
CA ILE A 121 15.14 15.09 5.18
C ILE A 121 14.42 16.23 5.90
N VAL A 122 14.77 16.49 7.17
CA VAL A 122 14.18 17.56 7.98
C VAL A 122 14.39 18.94 7.37
N ARG A 123 15.60 19.25 6.88
CA ARG A 123 15.90 20.49 6.17
C ARG A 123 15.12 20.59 4.86
N THR A 124 14.96 19.50 4.13
CA THR A 124 14.14 19.47 2.91
C THR A 124 12.69 19.88 3.21
N VAL A 125 12.08 19.34 4.26
CA VAL A 125 10.73 19.74 4.72
C VAL A 125 10.67 21.22 5.12
N ARG A 126 11.72 21.72 5.78
CA ARG A 126 11.84 23.13 6.17
C ARG A 126 11.92 24.07 4.97
N ASP A 127 12.70 23.70 3.97
CA ASP A 127 13.15 24.59 2.89
C ASP A 127 12.18 24.59 1.70
N VAL A 128 11.48 23.47 1.43
CA VAL A 128 10.41 23.44 0.42
C VAL A 128 9.16 24.14 0.95
N GLN A 129 8.68 25.14 0.20
CA GLN A 129 7.55 25.99 0.60
C GLN A 129 6.21 25.48 0.06
N ARG A 130 6.06 24.16 -0.08
CA ARG A 130 4.85 23.47 -0.57
C ARG A 130 4.34 22.46 0.46
N PRO A 131 3.05 22.04 0.41
CA PRO A 131 2.58 20.94 1.24
C PRO A 131 3.35 19.66 0.97
N VAL A 132 3.58 18.86 2.01
CA VAL A 132 4.31 17.60 1.93
C VAL A 132 3.53 16.45 2.54
N VAL A 133 3.51 15.32 1.85
CA VAL A 133 3.17 14.01 2.42
C VAL A 133 4.49 13.31 2.71
N LEU A 134 4.72 12.91 3.96
CA LEU A 134 5.88 12.08 4.30
C LEU A 134 5.50 10.62 4.12
N TYR A 135 6.18 9.92 3.21
CA TYR A 135 5.98 8.50 2.99
C TYR A 135 7.14 7.73 3.62
N LEU A 136 6.90 7.21 4.83
CA LEU A 136 7.87 6.51 5.66
C LEU A 136 7.71 5.01 5.43
N PHE A 137 8.51 4.41 4.55
CA PHE A 137 8.28 3.05 4.09
C PHE A 137 9.41 2.08 4.45
N SER A 138 9.04 0.82 4.55
CA SER A 138 9.94 -0.32 4.79
C SER A 138 9.21 -1.55 4.29
N THR A 139 8.94 -1.55 2.98
CA THR A 139 8.21 -2.60 2.27
C THR A 139 9.06 -3.85 2.09
N HIS A 140 8.50 -4.87 1.45
CA HIS A 140 9.22 -6.07 1.05
C HIS A 140 10.19 -5.83 -0.11
N PHE A 141 9.96 -4.80 -0.95
CA PHE A 141 10.95 -4.36 -1.94
C PHE A 141 12.15 -3.71 -1.27
N SER A 142 13.35 -4.18 -1.60
CA SER A 142 14.61 -3.65 -1.09
C SER A 142 14.93 -2.28 -1.66
N GLU A 143 15.39 -1.39 -0.80
CA GLU A 143 15.99 -0.10 -1.15
C GLU A 143 17.51 -0.15 -1.01
N GLN A 144 18.06 -1.38 -1.03
CA GLN A 144 19.48 -1.70 -0.87
C GLN A 144 20.09 -1.15 0.44
N ALA A 145 19.27 -1.06 1.49
CA ALA A 145 19.77 -0.63 2.79
C ALA A 145 20.77 -1.66 3.34
N PRO A 146 21.98 -1.25 3.77
CA PRO A 146 23.01 -2.17 4.24
C PRO A 146 22.59 -3.04 5.44
N ILE A 147 21.57 -2.61 6.19
CA ILE A 147 21.03 -3.34 7.35
C ILE A 147 20.10 -4.51 6.96
N GLU A 148 19.53 -4.51 5.75
CA GLU A 148 18.56 -5.53 5.32
C GLU A 148 19.14 -6.96 5.35
N PRO A 149 20.32 -7.23 4.75
CA PRO A 149 20.91 -8.57 4.80
C PRO A 149 21.24 -9.03 6.22
N VAL A 150 21.46 -8.10 7.16
CA VAL A 150 21.74 -8.43 8.56
C VAL A 150 20.44 -8.79 9.29
N LEU A 151 19.37 -8.01 9.10
CA LEU A 151 18.07 -8.30 9.71
C LEU A 151 17.47 -9.59 9.18
N ALA A 152 17.69 -9.91 7.90
CA ALA A 152 17.20 -11.13 7.27
C ALA A 152 17.85 -12.42 7.79
N GLN A 153 18.98 -12.34 8.50
CA GLN A 153 19.61 -13.52 9.11
C GLN A 153 18.81 -14.06 10.31
N ASP A 154 18.00 -13.22 10.94
CA ASP A 154 17.13 -13.64 12.04
C ASP A 154 15.74 -14.03 11.49
N PRO A 155 15.37 -15.33 11.56
CA PRO A 155 14.07 -15.80 11.07
C PRO A 155 12.87 -15.21 11.83
N ALA A 156 13.06 -14.56 12.98
CA ALA A 156 12.01 -13.80 13.66
C ALA A 156 11.61 -12.51 12.93
N ASN A 157 12.45 -12.03 12.00
CA ASN A 157 12.15 -10.89 11.14
C ASN A 157 11.49 -11.29 9.82
N LEU A 158 11.36 -12.58 9.51
CA LEU A 158 10.83 -13.08 8.24
C LEU A 158 9.41 -13.65 8.43
N ALA A 159 8.59 -13.57 7.39
CA ALA A 159 7.27 -14.19 7.33
C ALA A 159 7.40 -15.70 7.09
N HIS A 160 6.49 -16.50 7.61
CA HIS A 160 6.60 -17.97 7.61
C HIS A 160 5.52 -18.64 6.78
N THR A 161 5.94 -19.61 5.97
CA THR A 161 5.08 -20.65 5.38
C THR A 161 4.88 -21.78 6.39
N PRO A 162 3.99 -22.76 6.12
CA PRO A 162 3.89 -23.96 6.97
C PRO A 162 5.22 -24.70 7.14
N GLN A 163 6.13 -24.60 6.16
CA GLN A 163 7.43 -25.27 6.13
C GLN A 163 8.55 -24.47 6.82
N GLY A 164 8.32 -23.20 7.17
CA GLY A 164 9.30 -22.34 7.83
C GLY A 164 9.39 -20.93 7.24
N PRO A 165 10.40 -20.12 7.63
CA PRO A 165 10.58 -18.77 7.15
C PRO A 165 10.76 -18.75 5.63
N LEU A 166 10.14 -17.77 4.97
CA LEU A 166 10.37 -17.50 3.56
C LEU A 166 11.84 -17.07 3.36
N PRO A 167 12.53 -17.57 2.31
CA PRO A 167 13.83 -17.04 1.94
C PRO A 167 13.70 -15.63 1.37
N VAL A 168 14.81 -14.90 1.32
CA VAL A 168 14.91 -13.69 0.50
C VAL A 168 14.68 -14.08 -0.95
N ASP A 169 13.77 -13.37 -1.60
CA ASP A 169 13.36 -13.60 -2.98
C ASP A 169 13.85 -12.44 -3.86
N GLN A 170 13.37 -12.38 -5.10
CA GLN A 170 13.62 -11.28 -6.01
C GLN A 170 12.35 -10.89 -6.77
N PHE A 171 12.30 -9.64 -7.21
CA PHE A 171 11.27 -9.14 -8.12
C PHE A 171 11.93 -8.25 -9.16
N MET A 172 11.78 -8.59 -10.45
CA MET A 172 12.43 -7.86 -11.55
C MET A 172 13.95 -7.68 -11.36
N GLY A 173 14.61 -8.66 -10.74
CA GLY A 173 16.05 -8.64 -10.45
C GLY A 173 16.46 -7.86 -9.19
N TRP A 174 15.51 -7.32 -8.42
CA TRP A 174 15.79 -6.62 -7.16
C TRP A 174 15.49 -7.52 -5.96
N PRO A 175 16.29 -7.48 -4.88
CA PRO A 175 16.02 -8.26 -3.68
C PRO A 175 14.65 -7.94 -3.08
N LEU A 176 13.96 -8.98 -2.64
CA LEU A 176 12.69 -8.92 -1.95
C LEU A 176 12.83 -9.61 -0.59
N TYR A 177 12.65 -8.85 0.47
CA TYR A 177 12.75 -9.36 1.83
C TYR A 177 11.37 -9.64 2.41
N PRO A 178 11.08 -10.88 2.83
CA PRO A 178 9.76 -11.22 3.33
C PRO A 178 9.59 -10.80 4.78
N TRP A 179 9.60 -9.50 5.07
CA TRP A 179 9.53 -9.00 6.44
C TRP A 179 8.27 -9.45 7.16
N SER A 180 8.43 -10.00 8.37
CA SER A 180 7.31 -10.40 9.22
C SER A 180 6.47 -9.19 9.60
N ILE A 181 5.16 -9.37 9.52
CA ILE A 181 4.13 -8.44 10.03
C ILE A 181 3.29 -9.07 11.14
N ALA A 182 3.60 -10.32 11.51
CA ALA A 182 2.84 -11.09 12.48
C ALA A 182 3.00 -10.62 13.93
N ARG A 183 4.09 -9.89 14.21
CA ARG A 183 4.46 -9.41 15.54
C ARG A 183 5.28 -8.13 15.45
N THR A 184 5.24 -7.34 16.50
CA THR A 184 5.94 -6.05 16.59
C THR A 184 7.17 -6.06 17.50
N ASP A 185 7.38 -7.15 18.24
CA ASP A 185 8.50 -7.33 19.18
C ASP A 185 9.68 -8.07 18.53
N ASN A 186 9.99 -7.75 17.27
CA ASN A 186 11.15 -8.25 16.52
C ASN A 186 12.08 -7.10 16.10
N ALA A 187 13.30 -7.45 15.67
CA ALA A 187 14.33 -6.46 15.38
C ALA A 187 13.96 -5.56 14.19
N ILE A 188 13.32 -6.09 13.14
CA ILE A 188 12.86 -5.29 12.00
C ILE A 188 11.88 -4.20 12.45
N THR A 189 10.91 -4.53 13.31
CA THR A 189 9.96 -3.54 13.84
C THR A 189 10.64 -2.53 14.74
N GLN A 190 11.56 -2.96 15.62
CA GLN A 190 12.34 -2.05 16.47
C GLN A 190 13.16 -1.06 15.63
N ARG A 191 13.76 -1.49 14.51
CA ARG A 191 14.50 -0.60 13.60
C ARG A 191 13.57 0.39 12.89
N ARG A 192 12.40 -0.05 12.44
CA ARG A 192 11.37 0.84 11.87
C ARG A 192 10.94 1.91 12.89
N GLU A 193 10.65 1.52 14.12
CA GLU A 193 10.29 2.44 15.20
C GLU A 193 11.42 3.43 15.52
N GLN A 194 12.67 2.96 15.58
CA GLN A 194 13.84 3.82 15.82
C GLN A 194 14.01 4.87 14.71
N ALA A 195 13.89 4.47 13.44
CA ALA A 195 14.00 5.38 12.30
C ALA A 195 12.85 6.40 12.25
N ILE A 196 11.61 5.93 12.44
CA ILE A 196 10.42 6.81 12.55
C ILE A 196 10.61 7.79 13.71
N GLY A 197 11.07 7.32 14.87
CA GLY A 197 11.31 8.13 16.04
C GLY A 197 12.31 9.25 15.78
N ALA A 198 13.46 8.94 15.15
CA ALA A 198 14.47 9.93 14.81
C ALA A 198 13.93 11.01 13.85
N LEU A 199 13.20 10.61 12.81
CA LEU A 199 12.62 11.55 11.86
C LEU A 199 11.53 12.42 12.51
N VAL A 200 10.63 11.82 13.28
CA VAL A 200 9.56 12.53 13.99
C VAL A 200 10.13 13.56 14.96
N GLN A 201 11.19 13.22 15.70
CA GLN A 201 11.89 14.15 16.59
C GLN A 201 12.43 15.35 15.81
N GLY A 202 13.13 15.12 14.69
CA GLY A 202 13.67 16.17 13.84
C GLY A 202 12.59 17.07 13.23
N VAL A 203 11.51 16.48 12.74
CA VAL A 203 10.36 17.21 12.20
C VAL A 203 9.66 18.04 13.28
N CYS A 204 9.50 17.51 14.50
CA CYS A 204 8.86 18.23 15.61
C CYS A 204 9.67 19.46 16.06
N ALA A 205 10.99 19.44 15.87
CA ALA A 205 11.87 20.57 16.17
C ALA A 205 11.76 21.72 15.14
N LEU A 206 11.09 21.51 14.00
CA LEU A 206 10.92 22.54 12.98
C LEU A 206 9.99 23.69 13.45
N PRO A 207 10.18 24.91 12.91
CA PRO A 207 9.23 26.01 13.09
C PRO A 207 7.80 25.60 12.75
N ALA A 208 6.82 26.15 13.46
CA ALA A 208 5.40 25.80 13.26
C ALA A 208 4.95 25.95 11.81
N ALA A 209 5.42 26.97 11.09
CA ALA A 209 5.11 27.19 9.68
C ALA A 209 5.56 26.05 8.77
N ALA A 210 6.69 25.38 9.08
CA ALA A 210 7.15 24.22 8.33
C ALA A 210 6.34 22.97 8.68
N ARG A 211 6.07 22.75 9.98
CA ARG A 211 5.25 21.62 10.44
C ARG A 211 3.83 21.65 9.88
N GLN A 212 3.23 22.84 9.75
CA GLN A 212 1.90 23.02 9.17
C GLN A 212 1.80 22.67 7.68
N ARG A 213 2.93 22.55 6.97
CA ARG A 213 2.95 22.07 5.58
C ARG A 213 2.88 20.55 5.47
N ILE A 214 3.09 19.82 6.57
CA ILE A 214 2.93 18.36 6.57
C ILE A 214 1.44 18.06 6.60
N VAL A 215 0.92 17.57 5.49
CA VAL A 215 -0.52 17.36 5.27
C VAL A 215 -0.91 15.88 5.31
N GLY A 216 0.07 14.97 5.32
CA GLY A 216 -0.17 13.55 5.46
C GLY A 216 1.09 12.77 5.84
N LEU A 217 0.87 11.62 6.47
CA LEU A 217 1.88 10.61 6.76
C LEU A 217 1.40 9.29 6.18
N ASN A 218 2.22 8.64 5.36
CA ASN A 218 2.03 7.26 4.92
C ASN A 218 3.09 6.39 5.60
N LEU A 219 2.69 5.25 6.15
CA LEU A 219 3.53 4.40 7.00
C LEU A 219 3.67 3.01 6.38
N LEU A 220 4.91 2.50 6.44
CA LEU A 220 5.37 1.18 6.01
C LEU A 220 5.21 0.86 4.52
N GLY A 221 4.27 1.50 3.83
CA GLY A 221 4.00 1.28 2.42
C GLY A 221 3.13 0.06 2.21
N GLU A 222 3.53 -0.77 1.26
CA GLU A 222 2.87 -2.02 0.97
C GLU A 222 3.10 -3.05 2.09
N VAL A 223 2.03 -3.32 2.84
CA VAL A 223 1.98 -4.25 3.97
C VAL A 223 0.93 -5.31 3.67
N HIS A 224 1.36 -6.51 3.31
CA HIS A 224 0.50 -7.65 3.10
C HIS A 224 1.24 -8.95 3.40
N HIS A 225 0.49 -10.04 3.45
CA HIS A 225 1.07 -11.38 3.50
C HIS A 225 1.77 -11.71 2.17
N LEU A 226 2.88 -12.40 2.29
CA LEU A 226 3.71 -12.84 1.18
C LEU A 226 3.57 -14.34 0.93
N TYR A 227 4.15 -14.79 -0.16
CA TYR A 227 4.16 -16.15 -0.66
C TYR A 227 5.50 -16.42 -1.37
N PRO A 228 5.91 -17.69 -1.52
CA PRO A 228 7.14 -18.03 -2.24
C PRO A 228 7.05 -17.63 -3.72
N ASP A 229 8.19 -17.26 -4.32
CA ASP A 229 8.30 -16.94 -5.75
C ASP A 229 7.29 -15.85 -6.13
N PHE A 230 7.51 -14.70 -5.49
CA PHE A 230 6.60 -13.55 -5.49
C PHE A 230 6.28 -13.07 -6.90
N GLU A 231 7.31 -13.01 -7.76
CA GLU A 231 7.22 -12.54 -9.14
C GLU A 231 6.28 -13.40 -10.00
N ALA A 232 6.22 -14.70 -9.75
CA ALA A 232 5.35 -15.57 -10.52
C ALA A 232 3.88 -15.57 -10.03
N GLY A 233 3.57 -14.98 -8.86
CA GLY A 233 2.22 -14.90 -8.26
C GLY A 233 1.89 -15.99 -7.22
N MET A 234 0.62 -16.09 -6.78
CA MET A 234 0.18 -16.98 -5.68
C MET A 234 -0.07 -18.46 -6.06
N GLY A 235 0.30 -18.86 -7.28
CA GLY A 235 0.33 -20.27 -7.66
C GLY A 235 -0.99 -20.90 -8.13
N HIS A 236 -1.49 -20.48 -9.29
CA HIS A 236 -2.60 -21.18 -9.96
C HIS A 236 -2.21 -22.62 -10.39
N ASP A 237 -0.99 -22.81 -10.91
CA ASP A 237 -0.48 -24.11 -11.39
C ASP A 237 0.57 -24.76 -10.46
N ARG A 238 0.81 -24.17 -9.28
CA ARG A 238 1.82 -24.62 -8.30
C ARG A 238 1.21 -24.65 -6.90
N PRO A 239 1.89 -25.20 -5.88
CA PRO A 239 1.31 -25.27 -4.55
C PRO A 239 0.88 -23.88 -4.05
N TYR A 240 -0.38 -23.77 -3.63
CA TYR A 240 -0.92 -22.54 -3.07
C TYR A 240 -0.39 -22.37 -1.65
N VAL A 241 0.64 -21.55 -1.49
CA VAL A 241 1.33 -21.32 -0.21
C VAL A 241 1.31 -19.84 0.11
N LEU A 242 0.91 -19.50 1.33
CA LEU A 242 0.87 -18.14 1.84
C LEU A 242 1.44 -18.04 3.25
N THR A 243 1.70 -16.81 3.67
CA THR A 243 2.03 -16.47 5.05
C THR A 243 0.76 -15.98 5.77
N ASP A 244 0.66 -16.07 7.08
CA ASP A 244 1.75 -16.31 8.03
C ASP A 244 1.48 -17.50 8.97
N TYR A 245 2.46 -18.41 9.05
CA TYR A 245 2.45 -19.63 9.86
C TYR A 245 3.49 -19.62 10.99
N ALA A 246 4.06 -18.46 11.31
CA ALA A 246 4.97 -18.31 12.44
C ALA A 246 4.22 -18.63 13.74
N ASP A 247 4.97 -18.98 14.79
CA ASP A 247 4.34 -19.32 16.08
C ASP A 247 3.45 -18.20 16.62
N ALA A 248 3.81 -16.93 16.37
CA ALA A 248 2.99 -15.78 16.73
C ALA A 248 1.62 -15.80 16.02
N SER A 249 1.61 -16.04 14.71
CA SER A 249 0.41 -16.14 13.88
C SER A 249 -0.47 -17.32 14.27
N ARG A 250 0.13 -18.50 14.51
CA ARG A 250 -0.62 -19.68 14.99
C ARG A 250 -1.28 -19.44 16.34
N ARG A 251 -0.57 -18.82 17.28
CA ARG A 251 -1.15 -18.42 18.58
C ARG A 251 -2.25 -17.38 18.41
N GLY A 252 -2.04 -16.38 17.56
CA GLY A 252 -3.03 -15.35 17.25
C GLY A 252 -4.31 -15.93 16.64
N PHE A 253 -4.17 -16.87 15.71
CA PHE A 253 -5.29 -17.60 15.09
C PHE A 253 -6.10 -18.36 16.14
N ARG A 254 -5.44 -19.13 17.02
CA ARG A 254 -6.10 -19.86 18.12
C ARG A 254 -6.79 -18.92 19.10
N ALA A 255 -6.18 -17.77 19.41
CA ALA A 255 -6.78 -16.74 20.26
C ALA A 255 -8.02 -16.12 19.61
N PHE A 256 -7.97 -15.83 18.31
CA PHE A 256 -9.10 -15.36 17.53
C PHE A 256 -10.26 -16.37 17.55
N LEU A 257 -9.97 -17.66 17.33
CA LEU A 257 -10.99 -18.71 17.39
C LEU A 257 -11.59 -18.81 18.80
N ARG A 258 -10.77 -18.74 19.85
CA ARG A 258 -11.24 -18.71 21.24
C ARG A 258 -12.18 -17.53 21.49
N GLN A 259 -11.83 -16.34 21.01
CA GLN A 259 -12.68 -15.15 21.13
C GLN A 259 -13.99 -15.30 20.35
N ARG A 260 -13.92 -15.83 19.11
CA ARG A 260 -15.09 -15.96 18.23
C ARG A 260 -16.09 -17.00 18.71
N PHE A 261 -15.62 -18.14 19.21
CA PHE A 261 -16.47 -19.29 19.53
C PHE A 261 -16.69 -19.49 21.04
N GLY A 262 -15.84 -18.90 21.89
CA GLY A 262 -15.88 -19.05 23.36
C GLY A 262 -15.41 -20.42 23.86
N HIS A 263 -16.00 -21.50 23.33
CA HIS A 263 -15.70 -22.88 23.69
C HIS A 263 -15.35 -23.72 22.48
N VAL A 264 -14.41 -24.67 22.63
CA VAL A 264 -13.99 -25.56 21.53
C VAL A 264 -15.15 -26.41 21.01
N ALA A 265 -16.13 -26.74 21.85
CA ALA A 265 -17.34 -27.45 21.44
C ALA A 265 -18.16 -26.67 20.38
N ALA A 266 -18.21 -25.34 20.48
CA ALA A 266 -18.91 -24.52 19.50
C ALA A 266 -18.15 -24.45 18.17
N LEU A 267 -16.81 -24.39 18.21
CA LEU A 267 -15.97 -24.52 17.02
C LEU A 267 -16.17 -25.89 16.35
N ASN A 268 -16.16 -26.96 17.15
CA ASN A 268 -16.37 -28.34 16.69
C ASN A 268 -17.72 -28.53 16.01
N ALA A 269 -18.79 -27.99 16.60
CA ALA A 269 -20.11 -28.01 15.99
C ALA A 269 -20.16 -27.23 14.66
N TYR A 270 -19.43 -26.11 14.57
CA TYR A 270 -19.37 -25.29 13.35
C TYR A 270 -18.57 -25.96 12.22
N LEU A 271 -17.43 -26.57 12.54
CA LEU A 271 -16.53 -27.17 11.54
C LEU A 271 -16.83 -28.66 11.25
N GLY A 272 -17.67 -29.31 12.05
CA GLY A 272 -17.78 -30.77 12.02
C GLY A 272 -16.48 -31.45 12.46
N SER A 273 -15.82 -30.90 13.48
CA SER A 273 -14.54 -31.38 14.02
C SER A 273 -14.68 -31.89 15.45
N ASP A 274 -13.59 -32.41 16.02
CA ASP A 274 -13.55 -33.02 17.35
C ASP A 274 -12.30 -32.59 18.17
N PHE A 275 -11.85 -31.34 17.98
CA PHE A 275 -10.70 -30.80 18.72
C PHE A 275 -10.92 -30.87 20.24
N ALA A 276 -9.91 -31.36 20.96
CA ALA A 276 -9.93 -31.42 22.42
C ALA A 276 -9.82 -30.03 23.08
N SER A 277 -9.14 -29.08 22.43
CA SER A 277 -9.00 -27.69 22.86
C SER A 277 -8.64 -26.79 21.67
N PHE A 278 -8.67 -25.47 21.86
CA PHE A 278 -8.18 -24.53 20.84
C PHE A 278 -6.69 -24.69 20.54
N ASP A 279 -5.90 -25.28 21.44
CA ASP A 279 -4.45 -25.45 21.22
C ASP A 279 -4.14 -26.61 20.25
N ALA A 280 -5.12 -27.49 20.02
CA ALA A 280 -5.05 -28.56 19.02
C ALA A 280 -5.43 -28.09 17.60
N VAL A 281 -5.81 -26.82 17.43
CA VAL A 281 -6.23 -26.28 16.13
C VAL A 281 -5.02 -25.72 15.39
N ASP A 282 -4.77 -26.20 14.17
CA ASP A 282 -3.81 -25.63 13.24
C ASP A 282 -4.53 -24.85 12.12
N PRO A 283 -3.94 -23.75 11.61
CA PRO A 283 -4.47 -23.08 10.43
C PRO A 283 -4.53 -24.04 9.22
N PRO A 284 -5.54 -23.91 8.33
CA PRO A 284 -5.64 -24.72 7.12
C PRO A 284 -4.41 -24.51 6.25
N SER A 285 -3.84 -25.58 5.68
CA SER A 285 -2.59 -25.48 4.91
C SER A 285 -2.44 -26.52 3.81
N ARG A 286 -3.48 -27.32 3.53
CA ARG A 286 -3.39 -28.47 2.63
C ARG A 286 -4.21 -28.26 1.37
N ASP A 287 -3.63 -28.58 0.22
CA ASP A 287 -4.36 -28.56 -1.04
C ASP A 287 -5.10 -29.90 -1.23
N ILE A 288 -6.44 -29.89 -1.26
CA ILE A 288 -7.25 -31.11 -1.40
C ILE A 288 -6.98 -31.86 -2.71
N ARG A 289 -6.48 -31.16 -3.74
CA ARG A 289 -6.16 -31.72 -5.04
C ARG A 289 -4.83 -32.49 -5.02
N ARG A 290 -3.98 -32.25 -4.02
CA ARG A 290 -2.60 -32.77 -3.95
C ARG A 290 -2.34 -33.59 -2.69
N GLU A 291 -3.07 -33.34 -1.61
CA GLU A 291 -2.84 -33.91 -0.29
C GLU A 291 -4.13 -34.52 0.28
N PRO A 292 -4.03 -35.67 0.96
CA PRO A 292 -5.17 -36.23 1.67
C PRO A 292 -5.56 -35.34 2.86
N LEU A 293 -6.86 -35.07 2.99
CA LEU A 293 -7.44 -34.39 4.13
C LEU A 293 -8.03 -35.40 5.11
N GLN A 294 -7.84 -35.15 6.40
CA GLN A 294 -8.63 -35.80 7.45
C GLN A 294 -10.00 -35.12 7.56
N HIS A 295 -10.03 -33.80 7.37
CA HIS A 295 -11.25 -32.99 7.38
C HIS A 295 -11.14 -31.82 6.40
N PHE A 296 -12.27 -31.37 5.86
CA PHE A 296 -12.31 -30.27 4.88
C PHE A 296 -11.81 -28.92 5.41
N TRP A 297 -11.88 -28.67 6.72
CA TRP A 297 -11.35 -27.44 7.32
C TRP A 297 -9.82 -27.34 7.27
N GLN A 298 -9.10 -28.40 6.87
CA GLN A 298 -7.65 -28.37 6.63
C GLN A 298 -7.29 -27.76 5.27
N HIS A 299 -8.28 -27.58 4.41
CA HIS A 299 -8.11 -27.20 3.03
C HIS A 299 -7.73 -25.73 2.85
N LEU A 300 -6.70 -25.48 2.03
CA LEU A 300 -6.33 -24.16 1.54
C LEU A 300 -5.84 -24.27 0.10
N ASP A 301 -6.51 -23.57 -0.83
CA ASP A 301 -6.08 -23.34 -2.21
C ASP A 301 -6.71 -22.03 -2.74
N ASP A 302 -6.55 -21.77 -4.05
CA ASP A 302 -7.09 -20.60 -4.74
C ASP A 302 -8.63 -20.56 -4.82
N ALA A 303 -9.30 -21.67 -4.51
CA ALA A 303 -10.76 -21.82 -4.48
C ALA A 303 -11.34 -21.99 -3.05
N ALA A 304 -10.50 -22.07 -2.02
CA ALA A 304 -10.92 -22.35 -0.63
C ALA A 304 -11.89 -21.32 -0.03
N ALA A 305 -11.99 -20.13 -0.63
CA ALA A 305 -13.01 -19.13 -0.29
C ALA A 305 -14.43 -19.48 -0.79
N GLY A 306 -14.62 -20.65 -1.43
CA GLY A 306 -15.89 -21.11 -1.97
C GLY A 306 -16.22 -20.54 -3.35
N THR A 307 -15.24 -19.95 -4.04
CA THR A 307 -15.39 -19.44 -5.41
C THR A 307 -14.31 -20.06 -6.28
N LEU A 308 -14.72 -20.76 -7.34
CA LEU A 308 -13.81 -21.28 -8.34
C LEU A 308 -13.70 -20.28 -9.49
N ALA A 309 -12.53 -19.66 -9.64
CA ALA A 309 -12.24 -18.80 -10.79
C ALA A 309 -12.02 -19.68 -12.04
N ILE A 310 -12.79 -19.41 -13.10
CA ILE A 310 -12.58 -20.02 -14.41
C ILE A 310 -12.05 -18.92 -15.32
N SER A 311 -10.82 -19.07 -15.80
CA SER A 311 -10.20 -18.17 -16.77
C SER A 311 -9.78 -18.94 -18.01
N GLY A 312 -9.76 -18.26 -19.15
CA GLY A 312 -9.35 -18.86 -20.41
C GLY A 312 -9.61 -17.91 -21.58
N TRP A 313 -9.32 -18.40 -22.78
CA TRP A 313 -9.67 -17.74 -24.02
C TRP A 313 -10.54 -18.67 -24.85
N ALA A 314 -11.39 -18.09 -25.70
CA ALA A 314 -12.24 -18.84 -26.62
C ALA A 314 -12.20 -18.16 -27.98
N HIS A 315 -12.10 -18.96 -29.04
CA HIS A 315 -12.26 -18.52 -30.41
C HIS A 315 -13.30 -19.41 -31.08
N ASP A 316 -14.20 -18.80 -31.85
CA ASP A 316 -15.18 -19.52 -32.65
C ASP A 316 -15.06 -19.04 -34.10
N ALA A 317 -14.45 -19.87 -34.94
CA ALA A 317 -14.20 -19.57 -36.35
C ALA A 317 -15.49 -19.46 -37.18
N ALA A 318 -16.64 -19.90 -36.65
CA ALA A 318 -17.93 -19.72 -37.31
C ALA A 318 -18.54 -18.34 -37.05
N LEU A 319 -18.03 -17.58 -36.08
CA LEU A 319 -18.49 -16.22 -35.81
C LEU A 319 -17.87 -15.21 -36.79
N PRO A 320 -18.60 -14.15 -37.17
CA PRO A 320 -18.04 -13.04 -37.93
C PRO A 320 -16.87 -12.37 -37.19
N ALA A 321 -15.93 -11.77 -37.93
CA ALA A 321 -14.88 -10.94 -37.34
C ALA A 321 -15.47 -9.84 -36.45
N GLY A 322 -14.88 -9.60 -35.27
CA GLY A 322 -15.38 -8.67 -34.27
C GLY A 322 -16.55 -9.18 -33.41
N ALA A 323 -17.08 -10.38 -33.65
CA ALA A 323 -18.13 -10.95 -32.82
C ALA A 323 -17.54 -11.68 -31.60
N THR A 324 -18.07 -11.38 -30.41
CA THR A 324 -17.60 -11.96 -29.16
C THR A 324 -18.16 -13.39 -28.95
N PRO A 325 -17.30 -14.41 -28.80
CA PRO A 325 -17.75 -15.75 -28.43
C PRO A 325 -18.30 -15.78 -27.00
N TRP A 326 -19.27 -16.66 -26.77
CA TRP A 326 -19.92 -16.82 -25.48
C TRP A 326 -19.65 -18.21 -24.91
N VAL A 327 -19.14 -18.27 -23.68
CA VAL A 327 -18.90 -19.52 -22.95
C VAL A 327 -20.09 -19.79 -22.04
N ARG A 328 -20.64 -21.00 -22.11
CA ARG A 328 -21.67 -21.49 -21.19
C ARG A 328 -21.01 -22.32 -20.09
N VAL A 329 -21.32 -22.01 -18.84
CA VAL A 329 -20.76 -22.70 -17.67
C VAL A 329 -21.84 -23.58 -17.06
N TYR A 330 -21.49 -24.84 -16.83
CA TYR A 330 -22.35 -25.83 -16.19
C TYR A 330 -21.66 -26.36 -14.93
N LEU A 331 -22.43 -26.49 -13.85
CA LEU A 331 -22.01 -27.14 -12.60
C LEU A 331 -22.86 -28.39 -12.43
N ASP A 332 -22.23 -29.56 -12.36
CA ASP A 332 -22.90 -30.87 -12.30
C ASP A 332 -23.98 -31.05 -13.38
N GLY A 333 -23.69 -30.56 -14.60
CA GLY A 333 -24.59 -30.62 -15.75
C GLY A 333 -25.70 -29.56 -15.76
N LEU A 334 -25.83 -28.75 -14.72
CA LEU A 334 -26.82 -27.66 -14.64
C LEU A 334 -26.23 -26.33 -15.14
N PRO A 335 -26.92 -25.58 -16.01
CA PRO A 335 -26.42 -24.29 -16.48
C PRO A 335 -26.42 -23.26 -15.34
N VAL A 336 -25.26 -22.68 -15.05
CA VAL A 336 -25.09 -21.71 -13.95
C VAL A 336 -24.68 -20.32 -14.43
N ALA A 337 -24.03 -20.21 -15.58
CA ALA A 337 -23.66 -18.91 -16.14
C ALA A 337 -23.48 -18.96 -17.66
N ARG A 338 -23.49 -17.77 -18.26
CA ARG A 338 -23.08 -17.53 -19.65
C ARG A 338 -22.25 -16.25 -19.68
N VAL A 339 -20.99 -16.35 -20.09
CA VAL A 339 -20.02 -15.24 -20.02
C VAL A 339 -19.45 -14.92 -21.42
N PRO A 340 -19.27 -13.64 -21.78
CA PRO A 340 -18.64 -13.25 -23.04
C PRO A 340 -17.12 -13.29 -22.90
N ALA A 341 -16.43 -13.93 -23.86
CA ALA A 341 -14.97 -13.93 -23.94
C ALA A 341 -14.49 -12.65 -24.66
N HIS A 342 -14.57 -11.51 -23.96
CA HIS A 342 -14.33 -10.17 -24.50
C HIS A 342 -12.98 -9.56 -24.09
N PHE A 343 -12.22 -10.26 -23.25
CA PHE A 343 -10.89 -9.80 -22.85
C PHE A 343 -9.84 -10.24 -23.88
N VAL A 344 -9.05 -9.28 -24.32
CA VAL A 344 -7.96 -9.49 -25.26
C VAL A 344 -6.78 -10.17 -24.55
N ARG A 345 -6.19 -11.18 -25.20
CA ARG A 345 -4.98 -11.85 -24.73
C ARG A 345 -3.85 -11.58 -25.71
N GLN A 346 -3.02 -10.59 -25.38
CA GLN A 346 -1.92 -10.15 -26.24
C GLN A 346 -0.95 -11.29 -26.57
N ASP A 347 -0.69 -12.17 -25.61
CA ASP A 347 0.13 -13.38 -25.78
C ASP A 347 -0.46 -14.35 -26.81
N VAL A 348 -1.78 -14.57 -26.77
CA VAL A 348 -2.49 -15.39 -27.78
C VAL A 348 -2.43 -14.71 -29.14
N GLY A 349 -2.63 -13.39 -29.19
CA GLY A 349 -2.50 -12.59 -30.40
C GLY A 349 -1.11 -12.67 -31.04
N GLN A 350 -0.06 -12.68 -30.23
CA GLN A 350 1.32 -12.84 -30.69
C GLN A 350 1.60 -14.26 -31.19
N ALA A 351 1.07 -15.28 -30.49
CA ALA A 351 1.28 -16.68 -30.86
C ALA A 351 0.43 -17.13 -32.06
N LEU A 352 -0.77 -16.56 -32.23
CA LEU A 352 -1.74 -16.89 -33.28
C LEU A 352 -2.29 -15.61 -33.95
N PRO A 353 -1.45 -14.86 -34.71
CA PRO A 353 -1.84 -13.58 -35.31
C PRO A 353 -3.05 -13.68 -36.26
N GLN A 354 -3.27 -14.86 -36.85
CA GLN A 354 -4.39 -15.13 -37.75
C GLN A 354 -5.77 -15.06 -37.09
N LEU A 355 -5.84 -15.13 -35.76
CA LEU A 355 -7.10 -15.01 -35.02
C LEU A 355 -7.54 -13.55 -34.84
N GLY A 356 -6.69 -12.58 -35.20
CA GLY A 356 -6.89 -11.16 -34.92
C GLY A 356 -6.61 -10.80 -33.47
N THR A 357 -6.24 -9.54 -33.24
CA THR A 357 -6.15 -8.95 -31.91
C THR A 357 -7.16 -7.81 -31.88
N ASP A 358 -8.42 -8.13 -31.63
CA ASP A 358 -9.39 -7.09 -31.28
C ASP A 358 -9.18 -6.71 -29.82
#